data_AF-A0A177C2D2-F1
#
_entry.id   AF-A0A177C2D2-F1
#
_cell.length_a   1.000
_cell.length_b   1.000
_cell.length_c   1.000
_cell.angle_alpha   90.00
_cell.angle_beta   90.00
_cell.angle_gamma   90.00
#
_symmetry.space_group_name_H-M   'P 1'
#
loop_
_entity.id
_entity.type
_entity.pdbx_description
1 polymer ?
#
loop_
_entity_poly.entity_id
_entity_poly.type
_entity_poly.pdbx_seq_one_letter_code
_entity_poly.pdbx_strand_id
1 'polypeptide(L)'
;MCDTTFTFGQRGNHFFQCPSRRDYTRIPKKLTSLLTSAQVQEVYHVALGFEDSFLLTYRDKRGRDHIESHNLPTELTTFLHAKNPQGRPTRNIPAIRLTLGPHNASFFVHDAGSYIWMNLPSGLLTALQARIKDGNWTDRPRLVALGADANYLLLTERHAAVWDLRHYTTLSRMLEYSRTQARGIADVRNVALHPYRYQCSIAQSANGTVLSDNVPPHEAAGIESIRAAILKDTEEIDMRVQQSQSKIESAPRRPGLQHQATLRKDWGERKQEFRAQSKGLRLSLSLSVSAAGIAGSFSKMLG
;
A
#
# COMPACT_ATOMS: atom_id res chain seq x y z
N MET A 1 -15.02 2.31 -0.86
CA MET A 1 -14.11 2.35 -2.03
C MET A 1 -13.59 0.96 -2.27
N CYS A 2 -13.45 0.56 -3.54
CA CYS A 2 -12.99 -0.77 -3.95
C CYS A 2 -11.49 -0.92 -3.63
N ASP A 3 -11.14 -1.77 -2.67
CA ASP A 3 -9.74 -2.10 -2.35
C ASP A 3 -9.22 -3.14 -3.34
N THR A 4 -8.14 -2.83 -4.02
CA THR A 4 -7.57 -3.68 -5.06
C THR A 4 -6.11 -3.97 -4.76
N THR A 5 -5.64 -5.12 -5.23
CA THR A 5 -4.23 -5.49 -5.17
C THR A 5 -3.78 -5.87 -6.56
N PHE A 6 -2.76 -5.18 -7.06
CA PHE A 6 -2.08 -5.56 -8.30
C PHE A 6 -0.63 -5.87 -7.99
N THR A 7 -0.16 -7.03 -8.44
CA THR A 7 1.18 -7.46 -8.13
C THR A 7 1.74 -8.28 -9.28
N PHE A 8 2.97 -7.93 -9.66
CA PHE A 8 3.75 -8.64 -10.65
C PHE A 8 4.95 -9.30 -9.97
N GLY A 9 5.33 -10.48 -10.44
CA GLY A 9 6.54 -11.19 -10.07
C GLY A 9 7.39 -11.51 -11.30
N GLN A 10 8.31 -12.45 -11.16
CA GLN A 10 9.13 -12.91 -12.30
C GLN A 10 8.38 -13.92 -13.17
N ARG A 11 8.87 -14.16 -14.39
CA ARG A 11 8.46 -15.30 -15.25
C ARG A 11 6.95 -15.35 -15.58
N GLY A 12 6.28 -14.21 -15.55
CA GLY A 12 4.85 -14.11 -15.82
C GLY A 12 3.97 -14.38 -14.60
N ASN A 13 4.52 -14.20 -13.40
CA ASN A 13 3.79 -14.35 -12.16
C ASN A 13 2.97 -13.08 -11.93
N HIS A 14 1.67 -13.23 -11.70
CA HIS A 14 0.84 -12.12 -11.29
C HIS A 14 -0.20 -12.54 -10.25
N PHE A 15 -0.61 -11.56 -9.46
CA PHE A 15 -1.75 -11.65 -8.58
C PHE A 15 -2.53 -10.35 -8.67
N PHE A 16 -3.78 -10.45 -9.09
CA PHE A 16 -4.72 -9.36 -9.18
C PHE A 16 -5.94 -9.69 -8.31
N GLN A 17 -6.38 -8.73 -7.51
CA GLN A 17 -7.56 -8.89 -6.65
C GLN A 17 -8.37 -7.59 -6.60
N CYS A 18 -9.68 -7.77 -6.58
CA CYS A 18 -10.69 -6.81 -6.16
C CYS A 18 -11.70 -7.55 -5.25
N PRO A 19 -12.66 -6.87 -4.61
CA PRO A 19 -13.61 -7.50 -3.69
C PRO A 19 -14.38 -8.68 -4.27
N SER A 20 -14.84 -8.60 -5.53
CA SER A 20 -15.64 -9.66 -6.15
C SER A 20 -14.84 -10.69 -6.96
N ARG A 21 -13.56 -10.41 -7.26
CA ARG A 21 -12.76 -11.27 -8.15
C ARG A 21 -11.29 -11.29 -7.80
N ARG A 22 -10.70 -12.47 -7.95
CA ARG A 22 -9.26 -12.73 -7.86
C ARG A 22 -8.80 -13.45 -9.11
N ASP A 23 -7.65 -13.06 -9.62
CA ASP A 23 -6.96 -13.70 -10.73
C ASP A 23 -5.46 -13.83 -10.39
N TYR A 24 -4.88 -15.00 -10.63
CA TYR A 24 -3.45 -15.20 -10.42
C TYR A 24 -2.92 -16.29 -11.35
N THR A 25 -1.68 -16.16 -11.77
CA THR A 25 -1.01 -17.14 -12.64
C THR A 25 0.44 -17.29 -12.23
N ARG A 26 0.95 -18.54 -12.33
CA ARG A 26 2.36 -18.91 -12.11
C ARG A 26 2.98 -18.51 -10.75
N ILE A 27 2.16 -18.15 -9.77
CA ILE A 27 2.62 -17.80 -8.42
C ILE A 27 3.30 -18.98 -7.68
N PRO A 28 4.12 -18.70 -6.64
CA PRO A 28 4.85 -19.73 -5.91
C PRO A 28 3.94 -20.83 -5.35
N LYS A 29 4.38 -22.11 -5.41
CA LYS A 29 3.55 -23.27 -5.03
C LYS A 29 2.97 -23.18 -3.61
N LYS A 30 3.78 -22.69 -2.65
CA LYS A 30 3.34 -22.48 -1.27
C LYS A 30 2.19 -21.45 -1.21
N LEU A 31 2.30 -20.37 -1.97
CA LEU A 31 1.25 -19.35 -2.06
C LEU A 31 -0.02 -19.91 -2.71
N THR A 32 0.10 -20.68 -3.79
CA THR A 32 -1.05 -21.35 -4.42
C THR A 32 -1.79 -22.25 -3.43
N SER A 33 -1.06 -23.10 -2.70
CA SER A 33 -1.65 -23.99 -1.69
C SER A 33 -2.44 -23.21 -0.65
N LEU A 34 -1.88 -22.11 -0.13
CA LEU A 34 -2.56 -21.21 0.82
C LEU A 34 -3.81 -20.57 0.21
N LEU A 35 -3.73 -20.00 -1.00
CA LEU A 35 -4.85 -19.33 -1.65
C LEU A 35 -6.00 -20.28 -2.02
N THR A 36 -5.69 -21.55 -2.30
CA THR A 36 -6.69 -22.60 -2.54
C THR A 36 -7.20 -23.27 -1.26
N SER A 37 -6.55 -23.01 -0.13
CA SER A 37 -6.92 -23.60 1.15
C SER A 37 -8.26 -23.07 1.62
N ALA A 38 -9.10 -23.96 2.13
CA ALA A 38 -10.38 -23.60 2.75
C ALA A 38 -10.20 -22.79 4.05
N GLN A 39 -8.97 -22.57 4.54
CA GLN A 39 -8.70 -21.78 5.74
C GLN A 39 -8.75 -20.27 5.48
N VAL A 40 -8.38 -19.82 4.27
CA VAL A 40 -8.33 -18.39 3.93
C VAL A 40 -9.75 -17.88 3.69
N GLN A 41 -10.18 -16.90 4.48
CA GLN A 41 -11.47 -16.23 4.33
C GLN A 41 -11.34 -14.95 3.50
N GLU A 42 -10.36 -14.12 3.84
CA GLU A 42 -10.17 -12.79 3.24
C GLU A 42 -8.67 -12.56 3.05
N VAL A 43 -8.26 -12.06 1.88
CA VAL A 43 -6.87 -11.71 1.60
C VAL A 43 -6.75 -10.19 1.62
N TYR A 44 -5.88 -9.67 2.47
CA TYR A 44 -5.66 -8.23 2.64
C TYR A 44 -4.64 -7.67 1.66
N HIS A 45 -3.52 -8.38 1.48
CA HIS A 45 -2.43 -7.95 0.60
C HIS A 45 -1.60 -9.15 0.15
N VAL A 46 -1.14 -9.09 -1.09
CA VAL A 46 -0.15 -10.00 -1.68
C VAL A 46 0.98 -9.18 -2.26
N ALA A 47 2.22 -9.60 -2.04
CA ALA A 47 3.38 -9.10 -2.78
C ALA A 47 4.15 -10.29 -3.35
N LEU A 48 4.58 -10.18 -4.61
CA LEU A 48 5.39 -11.17 -5.31
C LEU A 48 6.77 -10.54 -5.53
N GLY A 49 7.81 -11.31 -5.23
CA GLY A 49 9.18 -10.85 -5.31
C GLY A 49 10.01 -11.62 -6.34
N PHE A 50 11.31 -11.67 -6.06
CA PHE A 50 12.28 -12.46 -6.81
C PHE A 50 12.09 -13.96 -6.56
N GLU A 51 12.18 -14.77 -7.61
CA GLU A 51 12.00 -16.22 -7.56
C GLU A 51 10.67 -16.62 -6.89
N ASP A 52 10.74 -17.44 -5.83
CA ASP A 52 9.58 -17.92 -5.06
C ASP A 52 9.24 -17.00 -3.87
N SER A 53 9.80 -15.79 -3.84
CA SER A 53 9.57 -14.84 -2.76
C SER A 53 8.16 -14.26 -2.79
N PHE A 54 7.50 -14.24 -1.64
CA PHE A 54 6.18 -13.64 -1.51
C PHE A 54 5.86 -13.17 -0.09
N LEU A 55 4.86 -12.29 0.00
CA LEU A 55 4.09 -11.98 1.20
C LEU A 55 2.62 -12.25 0.93
N LEU A 56 1.94 -12.88 1.88
CA LEU A 56 0.49 -12.99 1.97
C LEU A 56 0.05 -12.54 3.36
N THR A 57 -0.87 -11.58 3.40
CA THR A 57 -1.58 -11.21 4.63
C THR A 57 -3.06 -11.50 4.45
N TYR A 58 -3.66 -12.20 5.42
CA TYR A 58 -5.01 -12.72 5.27
C TYR A 58 -5.69 -12.95 6.62
N ARG A 59 -7.01 -13.13 6.59
CA ARG A 59 -7.83 -13.59 7.71
C ARG A 59 -8.27 -15.02 7.48
N ASP A 60 -8.16 -15.85 8.51
CA ASP A 60 -8.69 -17.21 8.49
C ASP A 60 -10.20 -17.25 8.77
N LYS A 61 -10.85 -18.39 8.51
CA LYS A 61 -12.28 -18.60 8.83
C LYS A 61 -12.64 -18.47 10.32
N ARG A 62 -11.65 -18.43 11.22
CA ARG A 62 -11.86 -18.19 12.66
C ARG A 62 -11.73 -16.71 13.01
N GLY A 63 -11.60 -15.83 12.02
CA GLY A 63 -11.46 -14.39 12.20
C GLY A 63 -10.07 -13.97 12.68
N ARG A 64 -9.05 -14.84 12.61
CA ARG A 64 -7.68 -14.50 13.03
C ARG A 64 -6.86 -14.04 11.84
N ASP A 65 -6.12 -12.96 12.02
CA ASP A 65 -5.26 -12.41 10.99
C ASP A 65 -3.88 -13.08 11.01
N HIS A 66 -3.34 -13.35 9.83
CA HIS A 66 -2.11 -14.11 9.61
C HIS A 66 -1.18 -13.40 8.63
N ILE A 67 0.12 -13.64 8.81
CA ILE A 67 1.17 -13.27 7.88
C ILE A 67 1.88 -14.55 7.44
N GLU A 68 1.87 -14.83 6.14
CA GLU A 68 2.67 -15.88 5.52
C GLU A 68 3.66 -15.24 4.56
N SER A 69 4.92 -15.68 4.62
CA SER A 69 5.95 -15.17 3.73
C SER A 69 6.97 -16.25 3.36
N HIS A 70 7.74 -15.98 2.30
CA HIS A 70 8.85 -16.82 1.88
C HIS A 70 9.93 -15.97 1.22
N ASN A 71 11.21 -16.28 1.49
CA ASN A 71 12.40 -15.67 0.87
C ASN A 71 12.36 -14.12 0.78
N LEU A 72 11.90 -13.46 1.85
CA LEU A 72 11.95 -12.00 1.98
C LEU A 72 13.23 -11.56 2.71
N PRO A 73 13.73 -10.32 2.49
CA PRO A 73 14.85 -9.77 3.25
C PRO A 73 14.67 -9.87 4.77
N THR A 74 15.75 -10.09 5.51
CA THR A 74 15.74 -10.30 6.97
C THR A 74 15.17 -9.10 7.72
N GLU A 75 15.49 -7.89 7.28
CA GLU A 75 14.98 -6.64 7.86
C GLU A 75 13.46 -6.54 7.70
N LEU A 76 12.96 -6.94 6.53
CA LEU A 76 11.54 -6.97 6.22
C LEU A 76 10.80 -8.02 7.06
N THR A 77 11.32 -9.24 7.14
CA THR A 77 10.70 -10.29 7.98
C THR A 77 10.71 -9.94 9.47
N THR A 78 11.80 -9.33 9.95
CA THR A 78 11.91 -8.82 11.33
C THR A 78 10.83 -7.78 11.63
N PHE A 79 10.59 -6.85 10.70
CA PHE A 79 9.50 -5.87 10.82
C PHE A 79 8.13 -6.55 10.84
N LEU A 80 7.86 -7.43 9.88
CA LEU A 80 6.56 -8.11 9.72
C LEU A 80 6.20 -8.97 10.94
N HIS A 81 7.18 -9.62 11.57
CA HIS A 81 6.96 -10.52 12.71
C HIS A 81 7.34 -9.90 14.06
N ALA A 82 7.49 -8.57 14.12
CA ALA A 82 7.83 -7.86 15.35
C ALA A 82 6.79 -8.11 16.47
N LYS A 83 7.29 -8.52 17.63
CA LYS A 83 6.51 -8.77 18.85
C LYS A 83 6.87 -7.78 19.95
N ASN A 84 5.90 -7.46 20.81
CA ASN A 84 6.15 -6.68 22.02
C ASN A 84 6.82 -7.54 23.11
N PRO A 85 7.26 -6.96 24.24
CA PRO A 85 7.87 -7.73 25.34
C PRO A 85 6.99 -8.86 25.90
N GLN A 86 5.67 -8.78 25.71
CA GLN A 86 4.70 -9.79 26.09
C GLN A 86 4.50 -10.87 25.01
N GLY A 87 5.31 -10.88 23.95
CA GLY A 87 5.25 -11.86 22.87
C GLY A 87 4.08 -11.69 21.89
N ARG A 88 3.30 -10.60 21.99
CA ARG A 88 2.16 -10.33 21.10
C ARG A 88 2.62 -9.63 19.81
N PRO A 89 2.05 -9.99 18.65
CA PRO A 89 2.32 -9.27 17.40
C PRO A 89 2.01 -7.78 17.55
N THR A 90 2.89 -6.93 17.02
CA THR A 90 2.75 -5.47 17.07
C THR A 90 2.11 -4.87 15.82
N ARG A 91 2.04 -5.66 14.74
CA ARG A 91 1.64 -5.18 13.42
C ARG A 91 0.13 -5.16 13.24
N ASN A 92 -0.36 -4.12 12.56
CA ASN A 92 -1.72 -4.06 12.06
C ASN A 92 -1.83 -4.83 10.73
N ILE A 93 -2.04 -6.15 10.82
CA ILE A 93 -1.98 -7.07 9.68
C ILE A 93 -2.86 -6.64 8.49
N PRO A 94 -4.14 -6.26 8.68
CA PRO A 94 -5.00 -5.83 7.55
C PRO A 94 -4.48 -4.60 6.79
N ALA A 95 -3.73 -3.73 7.48
CA ALA A 95 -3.19 -2.50 6.92
C ALA A 95 -1.77 -2.66 6.33
N ILE A 96 -1.19 -3.87 6.38
CA ILE A 96 0.14 -4.11 5.80
C ILE A 96 0.06 -3.93 4.28
N ARG A 97 0.92 -3.06 3.76
CA ARG A 97 1.15 -2.90 2.32
C ARG A 97 2.65 -2.95 2.07
N LEU A 98 3.05 -3.83 1.16
CA LEU A 98 4.44 -4.07 0.78
C LEU A 98 4.60 -3.90 -0.72
N THR A 99 5.59 -3.11 -1.11
CA THR A 99 6.07 -2.99 -2.48
C THR A 99 7.52 -3.50 -2.53
N LEU A 100 7.78 -4.46 -3.41
CA LEU A 100 9.11 -5.02 -3.67
C LEU A 100 9.62 -4.48 -5.00
N GLY A 101 10.87 -4.02 -5.01
CA GLY A 101 11.59 -3.71 -6.23
C GLY A 101 12.25 -4.95 -6.84
N PRO A 102 13.01 -4.76 -7.94
CA PRO A 102 13.71 -5.85 -8.62
C PRO A 102 14.62 -6.62 -7.67
N HIS A 103 14.66 -7.94 -7.82
CA HIS A 103 15.51 -8.86 -7.04
C HIS A 103 15.31 -8.80 -5.52
N ASN A 104 14.19 -8.25 -5.03
CA ASN A 104 13.98 -7.91 -3.61
C ASN A 104 15.05 -6.96 -3.04
N ALA A 105 15.85 -6.31 -3.91
CA ALA A 105 16.98 -5.50 -3.50
C ALA A 105 16.53 -4.19 -2.82
N SER A 106 15.34 -3.71 -3.17
CA SER A 106 14.68 -2.56 -2.56
C SER A 106 13.25 -2.91 -2.15
N PHE A 107 12.77 -2.27 -1.08
CA PHE A 107 11.39 -2.44 -0.65
C PHE A 107 10.89 -1.23 0.12
N PHE A 108 9.57 -1.07 0.13
CA PHE A 108 8.85 -0.15 1.01
C PHE A 108 7.68 -0.90 1.64
N VAL A 109 7.57 -0.87 2.97
CA VAL A 109 6.47 -1.52 3.70
C VAL A 109 5.93 -0.62 4.81
N HIS A 110 4.63 -0.69 5.04
CA HIS A 110 3.98 -0.05 6.17
C HIS A 110 2.78 -0.84 6.66
N ASP A 111 2.38 -0.61 7.91
CA ASP A 111 1.13 -1.09 8.52
C ASP A 111 0.19 0.09 8.89
N ALA A 112 0.34 1.19 8.15
CA ALA A 112 -0.23 2.54 8.36
C ALA A 112 0.31 3.30 9.59
N GLY A 113 0.75 2.60 10.64
CA GLY A 113 1.35 3.22 11.83
C GLY A 113 2.88 3.30 11.77
N SER A 114 3.52 2.24 11.27
CA SER A 114 4.97 2.08 11.18
C SER A 114 5.38 1.89 9.73
N TYR A 115 6.57 2.38 9.40
CA TYR A 115 7.12 2.39 8.05
C TYR A 115 8.57 1.96 8.11
N ILE A 116 8.99 1.07 7.21
CA ILE A 116 10.40 0.82 6.94
C ILE A 116 10.62 0.70 5.44
N TRP A 117 11.83 0.98 5.00
CA TRP A 117 12.23 0.85 3.62
C TRP A 117 13.73 0.59 3.52
N MET A 118 14.15 0.02 2.41
CA MET A 118 15.56 -0.26 2.15
C MET A 118 15.88 -0.05 0.67
N ASN A 119 17.08 0.51 0.41
CA ASN A 119 17.66 0.68 -0.93
C ASN A 119 16.72 1.36 -1.95
N LEU A 120 15.91 2.32 -1.51
CA LEU A 120 15.01 3.03 -2.41
C LEU A 120 15.78 3.89 -3.44
N PRO A 121 15.22 4.13 -4.64
CA PRO A 121 15.73 5.13 -5.56
C PRO A 121 15.98 6.48 -4.86
N SER A 122 17.08 7.16 -5.18
CA SER A 122 17.50 8.37 -4.46
C SER A 122 16.42 9.46 -4.44
N GLY A 123 15.77 9.72 -5.58
CA GLY A 123 14.68 10.69 -5.67
C GLY A 123 13.48 10.32 -4.78
N LEU A 124 13.14 9.03 -4.68
CA LEU A 124 12.09 8.55 -3.78
C LEU A 124 12.49 8.75 -2.31
N LEU A 125 13.71 8.38 -1.96
CA LEU A 125 14.24 8.54 -0.60
C LEU A 125 14.20 10.00 -0.16
N THR A 126 14.71 10.92 -0.99
CA THR A 126 14.67 12.36 -0.73
C THR A 126 13.23 12.86 -0.59
N ALA A 127 12.31 12.39 -1.44
CA ALA A 127 10.90 12.77 -1.36
C ALA A 127 10.23 12.29 -0.06
N LEU A 128 10.55 11.10 0.42
CA LEU A 128 10.06 10.59 1.70
C LEU A 128 10.65 11.39 2.87
N GLN A 129 11.97 11.61 2.88
CA GLN A 129 12.66 12.36 3.94
C GLN A 129 12.16 13.80 4.07
N ALA A 130 11.92 14.49 2.95
CA ALA A 130 11.36 15.84 2.95
C ALA A 130 9.97 15.94 3.60
N ARG A 131 9.27 14.81 3.74
CA ARG A 131 7.94 14.71 4.35
C ARG A 131 7.99 14.26 5.81
N ILE A 132 9.16 14.04 6.37
CA ILE A 132 9.35 13.70 7.77
C ILE A 132 10.01 14.89 8.48
N LYS A 133 9.38 15.38 9.55
CA LYS A 133 9.95 16.43 10.42
C LYS A 133 9.86 15.96 11.86
N ASP A 134 10.97 16.04 12.60
CA ASP A 134 11.06 15.63 14.00
C ASP A 134 10.52 14.22 14.26
N GLY A 135 10.80 13.30 13.32
CA GLY A 135 10.33 11.91 13.39
C GLY A 135 8.84 11.72 13.11
N ASN A 136 8.12 12.74 12.65
CA ASN A 136 6.70 12.67 12.33
C ASN A 136 6.44 12.95 10.84
N TRP A 137 5.49 12.22 10.26
CA TRP A 137 5.03 12.47 8.90
C TRP A 137 4.25 13.79 8.84
N THR A 138 4.71 14.71 8.02
CA THR A 138 3.96 15.92 7.62
C THR A 138 2.95 15.61 6.52
N ASP A 139 3.24 14.61 5.70
CA ASP A 139 2.38 14.07 4.65
C ASP A 139 2.73 12.60 4.41
N ARG A 140 1.81 11.68 4.70
CA ARG A 140 2.11 10.24 4.67
C ARG A 140 2.07 9.69 3.25
N PRO A 141 2.89 8.68 2.94
CA PRO A 141 2.74 7.89 1.71
C PRO A 141 1.38 7.19 1.70
N ARG A 142 0.61 7.41 0.65
CA ARG A 142 -0.64 6.67 0.36
C ARG A 142 -0.38 5.52 -0.60
N LEU A 143 0.54 5.71 -1.53
CA LEU A 143 0.94 4.71 -2.52
C LEU A 143 2.42 4.86 -2.83
N VAL A 144 3.14 3.74 -2.83
CA VAL A 144 4.51 3.63 -3.34
C VAL A 144 4.57 2.47 -4.31
N ALA A 145 5.02 2.72 -5.54
CA ALA A 145 5.28 1.69 -6.54
C ALA A 145 6.77 1.73 -6.94
N LEU A 146 7.39 0.55 -7.05
CA LEU A 146 8.78 0.37 -7.44
C LEU A 146 8.81 -0.43 -8.75
N GLY A 147 9.46 0.12 -9.76
CA GLY A 147 9.62 -0.47 -11.08
C GLY A 147 11.04 -0.94 -11.36
N ALA A 148 11.29 -1.31 -12.61
CA ALA A 148 12.62 -1.60 -13.12
C ALA A 148 13.52 -0.34 -13.11
N ASP A 149 14.84 -0.53 -13.07
CA ASP A 149 15.87 0.52 -13.18
C ASP A 149 15.63 1.78 -12.34
N ALA A 150 15.29 1.55 -11.07
CA ALA A 150 15.05 2.61 -10.10
C ALA A 150 13.88 3.56 -10.46
N ASN A 151 13.00 3.19 -11.40
CA ASN A 151 11.75 3.90 -11.58
C ASN A 151 10.84 3.72 -10.37
N TYR A 152 10.10 4.77 -10.04
CA TYR A 152 9.22 4.76 -8.88
C TYR A 152 8.07 5.76 -9.04
N LEU A 153 7.05 5.55 -8.22
CA LEU A 153 5.96 6.49 -7.99
C LEU A 153 5.69 6.59 -6.50
N LEU A 154 5.60 7.81 -5.99
CA LEU A 154 5.08 8.16 -4.66
C LEU A 154 3.84 9.03 -4.83
N LEU A 155 2.72 8.60 -4.26
CA LEU A 155 1.55 9.43 -4.03
C LEU A 155 1.30 9.55 -2.53
N THR A 156 0.92 10.73 -2.07
CA THR A 156 0.67 10.97 -0.64
C THR A 156 -0.80 11.12 -0.28
N GLU A 157 -1.09 11.17 1.01
CA GLU A 157 -2.43 11.43 1.55
C GLU A 157 -2.94 12.82 1.12
N ARG A 158 -2.06 13.85 1.07
CA ARG A 158 -2.40 15.19 0.56
C ARG A 158 -2.32 15.30 -0.97
N HIS A 159 -2.29 14.18 -1.67
CA HIS A 159 -2.31 14.11 -3.14
C HIS A 159 -1.09 14.77 -3.81
N ALA A 160 0.02 14.92 -3.11
CA ALA A 160 1.30 15.21 -3.76
C ALA A 160 1.77 13.96 -4.52
N ALA A 161 2.40 14.17 -5.66
CA ALA A 161 2.95 13.11 -6.50
C ALA A 161 4.42 13.42 -6.82
N VAL A 162 5.29 12.43 -6.64
CA VAL A 162 6.70 12.47 -7.03
C VAL A 162 7.05 11.16 -7.71
N TRP A 163 7.68 11.21 -8.88
CA TRP A 163 7.97 10.01 -9.64
C TRP A 163 9.19 10.17 -10.55
N ASP A 164 9.81 9.04 -10.86
CA ASP A 164 10.69 8.85 -12.01
C ASP A 164 10.13 7.67 -12.79
N LEU A 165 9.52 7.95 -13.93
CA LEU A 165 8.85 6.96 -14.78
C LEU A 165 9.42 6.99 -16.22
N ARG A 166 10.73 7.22 -16.36
CA ARG A 166 11.41 7.24 -17.68
C ARG A 166 11.13 6.00 -18.53
N HIS A 167 10.96 4.83 -17.90
CA HIS A 167 10.60 3.59 -18.60
C HIS A 167 9.10 3.25 -18.55
N TYR A 168 8.23 4.12 -18.05
CA TYR A 168 6.77 3.93 -17.97
C TYR A 168 6.04 5.16 -18.50
N THR A 169 6.31 5.48 -19.77
CA THR A 169 5.93 6.76 -20.39
C THR A 169 4.42 7.01 -20.43
N THR A 170 3.63 5.97 -20.72
CA THR A 170 2.15 6.04 -20.72
C THR A 170 1.62 6.42 -19.35
N LEU A 171 2.13 5.80 -18.28
CA LEU A 171 1.76 6.13 -16.91
C LEU A 171 2.20 7.56 -16.54
N SER A 172 3.40 7.97 -16.93
CA SER A 172 3.88 9.35 -16.71
C SER A 172 2.95 10.38 -17.36
N ARG A 173 2.55 10.16 -18.62
CA ARG A 173 1.59 11.02 -19.33
C ARG A 173 0.21 11.03 -18.67
N MET A 174 -0.26 9.86 -18.21
CA MET A 174 -1.51 9.76 -17.45
C MET A 174 -1.45 10.59 -16.16
N LEU A 175 -0.35 10.53 -15.40
CA LEU A 175 -0.20 11.33 -14.17
C LEU A 175 -0.17 12.83 -14.45
N GLU A 176 0.53 13.27 -15.51
CA GLU A 176 0.51 14.67 -15.92
C GLU A 176 -0.88 15.12 -16.37
N TYR A 177 -1.59 14.28 -17.13
CA TYR A 177 -2.98 14.56 -17.47
C TYR A 177 -3.85 14.66 -16.21
N SER A 178 -3.75 13.71 -15.27
CA SER A 178 -4.52 13.71 -14.03
C SER A 178 -4.32 14.98 -13.21
N ARG A 179 -3.13 15.60 -13.22
CA ARG A 179 -2.88 16.90 -12.55
C ARG A 179 -3.74 18.04 -13.09
N THR A 180 -4.13 17.99 -14.36
CA THR A 180 -4.98 19.01 -14.99
C THR A 180 -6.47 18.82 -14.70
N GLN A 181 -6.86 17.65 -14.18
CA GLN A 181 -8.25 17.31 -13.91
C GLN A 181 -8.72 17.88 -12.57
N ALA A 182 -10.03 18.09 -12.42
CA ALA A 182 -10.61 18.67 -11.20
C ALA A 182 -10.28 17.89 -9.91
N ARG A 183 -10.20 16.55 -10.01
CA ARG A 183 -9.83 15.69 -8.87
C ARG A 183 -8.31 15.50 -8.73
N GLY A 184 -7.53 15.95 -9.71
CA GLY A 184 -6.08 15.89 -9.66
C GLY A 184 -5.54 14.46 -9.49
N ILE A 185 -4.44 14.37 -8.75
CA ILE A 185 -3.80 13.12 -8.32
C ILE A 185 -4.68 12.30 -7.36
N ALA A 186 -5.67 12.92 -6.70
CA ALA A 186 -6.58 12.20 -5.79
C ALA A 186 -7.43 11.16 -6.53
N ASP A 187 -7.58 11.30 -7.85
CA ASP A 187 -8.28 10.35 -8.68
C ASP A 187 -7.48 9.05 -8.88
N VAL A 188 -6.16 9.09 -8.84
CA VAL A 188 -5.32 7.88 -8.93
C VAL A 188 -5.39 7.12 -7.62
N ARG A 189 -5.84 5.86 -7.67
CA ARG A 189 -6.09 5.03 -6.47
C ARG A 189 -5.07 3.94 -6.27
N ASN A 190 -4.78 3.19 -7.33
CA ASN A 190 -3.82 2.11 -7.26
C ASN A 190 -2.92 2.14 -8.49
N VAL A 191 -1.67 1.73 -8.33
CA VAL A 191 -0.67 1.65 -9.37
C VAL A 191 0.29 0.52 -9.02
N ALA A 192 0.50 -0.39 -9.96
CA ALA A 192 1.56 -1.38 -9.91
C ALA A 192 2.49 -1.18 -11.12
N LEU A 193 3.79 -1.09 -10.83
CA LEU A 193 4.84 -1.15 -11.83
C LEU A 193 5.36 -2.57 -11.86
N HIS A 194 5.60 -3.13 -13.05
CA HIS A 194 6.22 -4.43 -13.18
C HIS A 194 7.74 -4.30 -12.94
N PRO A 195 8.32 -4.89 -11.89
CA PRO A 195 9.72 -4.66 -11.53
C PRO A 195 10.72 -5.31 -12.51
N TYR A 196 10.28 -6.31 -13.30
CA TYR A 196 11.14 -7.02 -14.26
C TYR A 196 10.84 -6.77 -15.75
N ARG A 197 9.94 -5.82 -16.07
CA ARG A 197 9.53 -5.54 -17.45
C ARG A 197 9.25 -4.05 -17.60
N TYR A 198 10.06 -3.38 -18.41
CA TYR A 198 9.86 -1.96 -18.72
C TYR A 198 8.49 -1.72 -19.34
N GLN A 199 7.92 -0.54 -19.09
CA GLN A 199 6.61 -0.08 -19.56
C GLN A 199 5.40 -0.88 -19.05
N CYS A 200 5.60 -2.09 -18.51
CA CYS A 200 4.49 -2.90 -18.00
C CYS A 200 3.96 -2.30 -16.68
N SER A 201 2.75 -1.77 -16.73
CA SER A 201 2.13 -1.13 -15.57
C SER A 201 0.61 -1.28 -15.59
N ILE A 202 0.01 -1.20 -14.40
CA ILE A 202 -1.44 -1.11 -14.20
C ILE A 202 -1.69 0.09 -13.30
N ALA A 203 -2.67 0.91 -13.65
CA ALA A 203 -3.19 1.98 -12.84
C ALA A 203 -4.71 1.88 -12.73
N GLN A 204 -5.25 2.25 -11.58
CA GLN A 204 -6.67 2.32 -11.30
C GLN A 204 -7.02 3.71 -10.83
N SER A 205 -8.06 4.28 -11.42
CA SER A 205 -8.67 5.55 -11.03
C SER A 205 -9.84 5.33 -10.05
N ALA A 206 -10.33 6.42 -9.46
CA ALA A 206 -11.35 6.36 -8.43
C ALA A 206 -12.73 5.99 -8.94
N ASN A 207 -13.00 6.17 -10.24
CA ASN A 207 -14.25 5.76 -10.88
C ASN A 207 -14.24 4.30 -11.36
N GLY A 208 -13.20 3.52 -11.01
CA GLY A 208 -13.06 2.12 -11.40
C GLY A 208 -12.40 1.92 -12.76
N THR A 209 -12.05 2.98 -13.51
CA THR A 209 -11.31 2.82 -14.77
C THR A 209 -9.92 2.27 -14.47
N VAL A 210 -9.59 1.16 -15.13
CA VAL A 210 -8.26 0.54 -15.11
C VAL A 210 -7.54 0.91 -16.41
N LEU A 211 -6.29 1.33 -16.31
CA LEU A 211 -5.39 1.55 -17.44
C LEU A 211 -4.21 0.59 -17.29
N SER A 212 -3.81 -0.02 -18.39
CA SER A 212 -2.70 -0.96 -18.42
C SER A 212 -1.88 -0.76 -19.68
N ASP A 213 -0.57 -0.89 -19.57
CA ASP A 213 0.36 -0.71 -20.70
C ASP A 213 1.41 -1.83 -20.73
N ASN A 214 1.86 -2.22 -21.92
CA ASN A 214 2.85 -3.27 -22.22
C ASN A 214 2.71 -4.58 -21.39
N VAL A 215 1.46 -5.00 -21.12
CA VAL A 215 1.19 -6.20 -20.35
C VAL A 215 1.41 -7.44 -21.23
N PRO A 216 2.17 -8.46 -20.77
CA PRO A 216 2.33 -9.71 -21.49
C PRO A 216 0.99 -10.38 -21.84
N PRO A 217 0.87 -11.06 -22.99
CA PRO A 217 -0.39 -11.70 -23.41
C PRO A 217 -0.99 -12.67 -22.38
N HIS A 218 -0.16 -13.38 -21.61
CA HIS A 218 -0.62 -14.32 -20.59
C HIS A 218 -1.14 -13.64 -19.31
N GLU A 219 -0.80 -12.37 -19.08
CA GLU A 219 -1.31 -11.57 -17.95
C GLU A 219 -2.50 -10.70 -18.39
N ALA A 220 -2.58 -10.35 -19.68
CA ALA A 220 -3.63 -9.51 -20.26
C ALA A 220 -5.04 -10.08 -20.01
N ALA A 221 -5.21 -11.40 -20.13
CA ALA A 221 -6.50 -12.04 -19.82
C ALA A 221 -6.91 -11.83 -18.34
N GLY A 222 -5.97 -11.85 -17.41
CA GLY A 222 -6.21 -11.58 -16.00
C GLY A 222 -6.62 -10.13 -15.75
N ILE A 223 -6.00 -9.18 -16.46
CA ILE A 223 -6.38 -7.76 -16.38
C ILE A 223 -7.79 -7.54 -16.91
N GLU A 224 -8.13 -8.08 -18.08
CA GLU A 224 -9.47 -7.91 -18.64
C GLU A 224 -10.54 -8.56 -17.75
N SER A 225 -10.23 -9.73 -17.18
CA SER A 225 -11.07 -10.39 -16.18
C SER A 225 -11.36 -9.50 -14.97
N ILE A 226 -10.37 -8.76 -14.49
CA ILE A 226 -10.51 -7.94 -13.28
C ILE A 226 -11.02 -6.51 -13.57
N ARG A 227 -10.78 -5.98 -14.77
CA ARG A 227 -11.24 -4.65 -15.20
C ARG A 227 -12.76 -4.51 -15.05
N ALA A 228 -13.51 -5.47 -15.59
CA ALA A 228 -14.97 -5.47 -15.50
C ALA A 228 -15.49 -5.62 -14.06
N ALA A 229 -14.81 -6.45 -13.26
CA ALA A 229 -15.16 -6.65 -11.85
C ALA A 229 -14.93 -5.39 -11.01
N ILE A 230 -13.81 -4.68 -11.22
CA ILE A 230 -13.51 -3.42 -10.53
C ILE A 230 -14.53 -2.34 -10.85
N LEU A 231 -14.93 -2.21 -12.12
CA LEU A 231 -15.93 -1.24 -12.53
C LEU A 231 -17.26 -1.51 -11.80
N LYS A 232 -17.74 -2.75 -11.85
CA LYS A 232 -18.95 -3.19 -11.15
C LYS A 232 -18.86 -2.96 -9.64
N ASP A 233 -17.76 -3.35 -9.00
CA ASP A 233 -17.56 -3.18 -7.56
C ASP A 233 -17.54 -1.69 -7.17
N THR A 234 -17.02 -0.83 -8.05
CA THR A 234 -17.01 0.62 -7.84
C THR A 234 -18.43 1.19 -7.93
N GLU A 235 -19.19 0.82 -8.96
CA GLU A 235 -20.60 1.21 -9.13
C GLU A 235 -21.46 0.75 -7.94
N GLU A 236 -21.31 -0.49 -7.49
CA GLU A 236 -22.03 -1.02 -6.32
C GLU A 236 -21.75 -0.22 -5.04
N ILE A 237 -20.50 0.19 -4.84
CA ILE A 237 -20.11 1.01 -3.68
C ILE A 237 -20.73 2.40 -3.79
N ASP A 238 -20.67 3.03 -4.96
CA ASP A 238 -21.21 4.36 -5.19
C ASP A 238 -22.73 4.39 -4.99
N MET A 239 -23.44 3.38 -5.49
CA MET A 239 -24.87 3.20 -5.24
C MET A 239 -25.18 3.07 -3.73
N ARG A 240 -24.41 2.27 -2.98
CA ARG A 240 -24.60 2.10 -1.53
C ARG A 240 -24.37 3.41 -0.77
N VAL A 241 -23.40 4.22 -1.18
CA VAL A 241 -23.13 5.54 -0.58
C VAL A 241 -24.29 6.49 -0.84
N GLN A 242 -24.78 6.57 -2.09
CA GLN A 242 -25.94 7.41 -2.45
C GLN A 242 -27.23 7.00 -1.71
N GLN A 243 -27.48 5.69 -1.59
CA GLN A 243 -28.62 5.17 -0.82
C GLN A 243 -28.50 5.51 0.68
N SER A 244 -27.29 5.51 1.22
CA SER A 244 -27.07 5.87 2.62
C SER A 244 -27.28 7.37 2.86
N GLN A 245 -26.87 8.23 1.92
CA GLN A 245 -27.06 9.69 2.00
C GLN A 245 -28.54 10.07 1.86
N SER A 246 -29.25 9.53 0.88
CA SER A 246 -30.69 9.79 0.70
C SER A 246 -31.54 9.33 1.89
N LYS A 247 -31.18 8.23 2.57
CA LYS A 247 -31.84 7.79 3.81
C LYS A 247 -31.62 8.76 4.98
N ILE A 248 -30.46 9.42 5.05
CA ILE A 248 -30.18 10.43 6.09
C ILE A 248 -31.01 11.70 5.84
N GLU A 249 -31.12 12.12 4.59
CA GLU A 249 -31.88 13.32 4.22
C GLU A 249 -33.41 13.14 4.31
N SER A 250 -33.90 11.92 4.06
CA SER A 250 -35.32 11.57 4.15
C SER A 250 -35.78 11.13 5.55
N ALA A 251 -34.87 11.02 6.52
CA ALA A 251 -35.25 10.74 7.89
C ALA A 251 -36.05 11.92 8.46
N PRO A 252 -37.28 11.71 8.99
CA PRO A 252 -38.11 12.79 9.52
C PRO A 252 -37.34 13.55 10.61
N ARG A 253 -37.20 14.87 10.43
CA ARG A 253 -36.62 15.76 11.45
C ARG A 253 -37.33 15.49 12.77
N ARG A 254 -36.60 14.89 13.72
CA ARG A 254 -37.12 14.67 15.08
C ARG A 254 -37.66 16.01 15.61
N PRO A 255 -38.88 16.05 16.19
CA PRO A 255 -39.42 17.27 16.78
C PRO A 255 -38.43 17.81 17.84
N GLY A 256 -38.26 19.14 17.82
CA GLY A 256 -37.19 19.85 18.49
C GLY A 256 -37.06 19.56 19.98
N LEU A 257 -35.81 19.56 20.44
CA LEU A 257 -35.30 19.40 21.81
C LEU A 257 -35.76 20.51 22.78
N GLN A 258 -37.05 20.83 22.87
CA GLN A 258 -37.58 21.67 23.95
C GLN A 258 -38.04 20.85 25.17
N HIS A 259 -38.23 19.53 25.05
CA HIS A 259 -38.62 18.68 26.18
C HIS A 259 -37.48 17.99 26.93
N GLN A 260 -36.23 18.07 26.48
CA GLN A 260 -35.09 17.46 27.20
C GLN A 260 -34.34 18.42 28.15
N ALA A 261 -34.69 19.71 28.16
CA ALA A 261 -34.05 20.69 29.03
C ALA A 261 -34.47 20.60 30.51
N THR A 262 -35.59 19.93 30.82
CA THR A 262 -36.05 19.76 32.22
C THR A 262 -35.42 18.57 32.94
N LEU A 263 -34.83 17.60 32.21
CA LEU A 263 -34.21 16.41 32.81
C LEU A 263 -32.70 16.51 33.04
N ARG A 264 -32.04 17.57 32.53
CA ARG A 264 -30.60 17.78 32.67
C ARG A 264 -30.18 18.53 33.94
N LYS A 265 -31.13 19.01 34.75
CA LYS A 265 -30.81 19.78 35.97
C LYS A 265 -30.32 18.90 37.14
N ASP A 266 -30.49 17.58 37.06
CA ASP A 266 -30.16 16.65 38.17
C ASP A 266 -28.88 15.82 37.98
N TRP A 267 -28.10 16.05 36.92
CA TRP A 267 -26.86 15.29 36.65
C TRP A 267 -25.59 16.13 36.66
N GLY A 268 -25.68 17.36 37.20
CA GLY A 268 -24.63 18.37 37.20
C GLY A 268 -23.61 18.29 38.34
N GLU A 269 -23.41 17.15 39.01
CA GLU A 269 -22.38 17.04 40.05
C GLU A 269 -21.76 15.65 40.08
N ARG A 270 -20.86 15.34 39.14
CA ARG A 270 -19.75 14.38 39.33
C ARG A 270 -18.79 14.38 38.14
N LYS A 271 -17.64 15.04 38.34
CA LYS A 271 -16.28 14.50 38.11
C LYS A 271 -16.00 13.81 36.75
N GLN A 272 -15.13 14.40 35.92
CA GLN A 272 -13.72 14.00 35.82
C GLN A 272 -13.00 14.68 34.63
N GLU A 273 -11.83 15.24 34.95
CA GLU A 273 -10.81 15.70 34.03
C GLU A 273 -10.32 14.57 33.12
N PHE A 274 -10.33 14.79 31.81
CA PHE A 274 -9.58 13.93 30.87
C PHE A 274 -8.27 14.62 30.50
N ARG A 275 -7.16 14.09 31.03
CA ARG A 275 -5.80 14.30 30.51
C ARG A 275 -5.70 13.67 29.12
N ALA A 276 -5.41 14.48 28.11
CA ALA A 276 -4.99 14.01 26.80
C ALA A 276 -3.52 13.53 26.87
N GLN A 277 -3.27 12.24 26.65
CA GLN A 277 -1.93 11.70 26.39
C GLN A 277 -1.80 11.40 24.88
N SER A 278 -0.99 12.20 24.19
CA SER A 278 -0.59 11.92 22.80
C SER A 278 0.47 10.82 22.78
N LYS A 279 0.13 9.66 22.22
CA LYS A 279 1.06 8.54 21.97
C LYS A 279 1.98 8.89 20.80
N GLY A 280 3.26 9.09 21.09
CA GLY A 280 4.32 9.32 20.11
C GLY A 280 4.61 8.09 19.26
N LEU A 281 4.75 8.32 17.95
CA LEU A 281 5.27 7.35 16.98
C LEU A 281 6.78 7.20 17.20
N ARG A 282 7.27 5.96 17.28
CA ARG A 282 8.71 5.65 17.27
C ARG A 282 9.11 5.23 15.86
N LEU A 283 9.87 6.08 15.18
CA LEU A 283 10.62 5.70 13.98
C LEU A 283 12.00 5.17 14.42
N SER A 284 12.35 3.96 13.97
CA SER A 284 13.71 3.43 14.05
C SER A 284 14.33 3.48 12.66
N LEU A 285 15.32 4.34 12.46
CA LEU A 285 16.13 4.40 11.24
C LEU A 285 17.39 3.55 11.46
N SER A 286 17.55 2.48 10.69
CA SER A 286 18.82 1.75 10.58
C SER A 286 19.53 2.17 9.30
N LEU A 287 20.66 2.89 9.45
CA LEU A 287 21.57 3.22 8.36
C LEU A 287 22.68 2.16 8.31
N SER A 288 22.70 1.34 7.27
CA SER A 288 23.86 0.51 6.91
C SER A 288 24.65 1.24 5.81
N VAL A 289 25.82 1.77 6.16
CA VAL A 289 26.77 2.32 5.19
C VAL A 289 27.77 1.23 4.86
N SER A 290 27.61 0.58 3.71
CA SER A 290 28.63 -0.33 3.17
C SER A 290 29.79 0.49 2.61
N ALA A 291 30.84 0.67 3.42
CA ALA A 291 32.11 1.20 2.96
C ALA A 291 32.90 0.09 2.25
N ALA A 292 32.84 0.07 0.93
CA ALA A 292 33.71 -0.74 0.09
C ALA A 292 34.41 0.14 -0.95
N GLY A 293 35.72 0.33 -0.75
CA GLY A 293 36.67 0.51 -1.83
C GLY A 293 37.09 1.94 -2.19
N ILE A 294 38.09 2.49 -1.48
CA ILE A 294 39.19 3.22 -2.12
C ILE A 294 40.49 2.77 -1.46
N ALA A 295 41.11 1.75 -2.05
CA ALA A 295 42.53 1.47 -1.90
C ALA A 295 43.23 2.11 -3.09
N GLY A 296 44.23 2.95 -2.85
CA GLY A 296 44.96 3.62 -3.91
C GLY A 296 46.19 4.39 -3.41
N SER A 297 47.32 3.67 -3.35
CA SER A 297 48.67 4.15 -3.65
C SER A 297 49.25 5.32 -2.84
N PHE A 298 50.06 5.00 -1.83
CA PHE A 298 51.20 5.83 -1.43
C PHE A 298 52.49 5.01 -1.54
N SER A 299 53.30 5.32 -2.56
CA SER A 299 54.68 4.89 -2.67
C SER A 299 55.52 6.07 -3.15
N LYS A 300 56.54 6.40 -2.33
CA LYS A 300 57.83 7.04 -2.62
C LYS A 300 57.89 8.25 -3.57
N MET A 301 58.49 9.34 -3.06
CA MET A 301 59.76 9.84 -3.65
C MET A 301 60.58 10.66 -2.65
N LEU A 302 61.89 10.53 -2.81
CA LEU A 302 63.02 11.12 -2.09
C LEU A 302 63.13 12.65 -2.31
N GLY A 303 63.83 13.31 -1.40
CA GLY A 303 64.32 14.69 -1.51
C GLY A 303 64.65 15.26 -0.14
#